data_AF-A0A932YJ60-F1
#
_entry.id   AF-A0A932YJ60-F1
#
_cell.length_a   1.000
_cell.length_b   1.000
_cell.length_c   1.000
_cell.angle_alpha   90.00
_cell.angle_beta   90.00
_cell.angle_gamma   90.00
#
_symmetry.space_group_name_H-M   'P 1'
#
loop_
_entity.id
_entity.type
_entity.pdbx_description
1 polymer ?
#
loop_
_entity_poly.entity_id
_entity_poly.type
_entity_poly.pdbx_seq_one_letter_code
_entity_poly.pdbx_strand_id
1 'polypeptide(L)'
;MVFCSDLRRAVGSAQLAWGDKYPIIPDERLRECNYGDLNGASSDIVEPMQEEECIAKPFPNGESYGDVKARIADFLEFLKTNYDGKHVAIVGHKAPQLSLDVLLKSKTWTQALAEDWRKTKVWKPGWDYLLE
;
A
#
# COMPACT_ATOMS: atom_id res chain seq x y z
N MET A 1 -17.25 3.37 -3.08
CA MET A 1 -16.88 1.94 -3.00
C MET A 1 -15.57 1.79 -2.28
N VAL A 2 -15.30 0.63 -1.71
CA VAL A 2 -14.09 0.38 -0.92
C VAL A 2 -13.31 -0.78 -1.55
N PHE A 3 -12.11 -0.50 -2.04
CA PHE A 3 -11.15 -1.53 -2.40
C PHE A 3 -10.31 -1.88 -1.18
N CYS A 4 -9.96 -3.15 -1.02
CA CYS A 4 -9.10 -3.57 0.07
C CYS A 4 -8.13 -4.65 -0.37
N SER A 5 -6.99 -4.76 0.31
CA SER A 5 -6.20 -5.97 0.22
C SER A 5 -7.07 -7.18 0.60
N ASP A 6 -6.91 -8.26 -0.14
CA ASP A 6 -7.58 -9.53 0.13
C ASP A 6 -7.04 -10.30 1.35
N LEU A 7 -6.02 -9.77 2.03
CA LEU A 7 -5.57 -10.30 3.31
C LEU A 7 -6.64 -10.08 4.38
N ARG A 8 -6.89 -11.11 5.20
CA ARG A 8 -7.96 -11.14 6.22
C ARG A 8 -8.03 -9.87 7.09
N ARG A 9 -6.88 -9.30 7.48
CA ARG A 9 -6.81 -8.09 8.31
C ARG A 9 -7.34 -6.83 7.61
N ALA A 10 -7.17 -6.72 6.29
CA ALA A 10 -7.65 -5.60 5.51
C ALA A 10 -9.13 -5.78 5.15
N VAL A 11 -9.53 -7.00 4.75
CA VAL A 11 -10.95 -7.34 4.53
C VAL A 11 -11.77 -7.11 5.81
N GLY A 12 -11.29 -7.61 6.96
CA GLY A 12 -11.96 -7.41 8.24
C GLY A 12 -12.11 -5.94 8.60
N SER A 13 -11.04 -5.14 8.44
CA SER A 13 -11.09 -3.69 8.68
C SER A 13 -12.07 -2.98 7.76
N ALA A 14 -12.08 -3.31 6.46
CA ALA A 14 -12.98 -2.72 5.49
C ALA A 14 -14.45 -3.05 5.79
N GLN A 15 -14.73 -4.30 6.17
CA GLN A 15 -16.07 -4.74 6.55
C GLN A 15 -16.58 -4.05 7.82
N LEU A 16 -15.74 -3.97 8.87
CA LEU A 16 -16.11 -3.30 10.11
C LEU A 16 -16.43 -1.81 9.91
N ALA A 17 -15.70 -1.13 9.03
CA ALA A 17 -15.87 0.30 8.81
C ALA A 17 -16.97 0.64 7.80
N TRP A 18 -17.17 -0.18 6.76
CA TRP A 18 -18.02 0.16 5.61
C TRP A 18 -18.90 -0.95 5.05
N GLY A 19 -18.89 -2.16 5.63
CA GLY A 19 -19.58 -3.33 5.08
C GLY A 19 -21.07 -3.13 4.81
N ASP A 20 -21.75 -2.37 5.67
CA ASP A 20 -23.18 -2.09 5.55
C ASP A 20 -23.50 -0.87 4.65
N LYS A 21 -22.48 -0.15 4.18
CA LYS A 21 -22.62 1.14 3.47
C LYS A 21 -22.17 1.09 2.02
N TYR A 22 -21.11 0.34 1.74
CA TYR A 22 -20.48 0.31 0.42
C TYR A 22 -20.05 -1.11 0.05
N PRO A 23 -20.04 -1.45 -1.25
CA PRO A 23 -19.40 -2.68 -1.71
C PRO A 23 -17.92 -2.69 -1.31
N ILE A 24 -17.51 -3.80 -0.69
CA ILE A 24 -16.12 -4.11 -0.34
C ILE A 24 -15.56 -5.04 -1.41
N ILE A 25 -14.53 -4.58 -2.11
CA ILE A 25 -13.93 -5.28 -3.25
C ILE A 25 -12.49 -5.66 -2.88
N PRO A 26 -12.20 -6.95 -2.61
CA PRO A 26 -10.83 -7.41 -2.43
C PRO A 26 -10.02 -7.31 -3.73
N ASP A 27 -8.77 -6.86 -3.61
CA ASP A 27 -7.82 -6.76 -4.71
C ASP A 27 -6.42 -7.16 -4.23
N GLU A 28 -5.82 -8.15 -4.90
CA GLU A 28 -4.50 -8.66 -4.51
C GLU A 28 -3.38 -7.65 -4.75
N ARG A 29 -3.56 -6.69 -5.66
CA ARG A 29 -2.58 -5.63 -5.93
C ARG A 29 -2.42 -4.69 -4.75
N LEU A 30 -3.31 -4.74 -3.76
CA LEU A 30 -3.25 -3.96 -2.52
C LEU A 30 -2.59 -4.70 -1.35
N ARG A 31 -2.11 -5.95 -1.53
CA ARG A 31 -1.40 -6.72 -0.48
C ARG A 31 -0.18 -5.96 0.04
N GLU A 32 0.22 -6.25 1.28
CA GLU A 32 1.52 -5.80 1.79
C GLU A 32 2.65 -6.36 0.91
N CYS A 33 3.82 -5.72 0.92
CA CYS A 33 5.02 -6.29 0.30
C CYS A 33 5.22 -7.74 0.79
N ASN A 34 5.42 -8.66 -0.16
CA ASN A 34 5.80 -10.03 0.17
C ASN A 34 7.26 -10.06 0.65
N TYR A 35 7.48 -10.27 1.94
CA TYR A 35 8.83 -10.35 2.50
C TYR A 35 9.49 -11.73 2.30
N GLY A 36 8.83 -12.63 1.55
CA GLY A 36 9.33 -13.97 1.24
C GLY A 36 9.67 -14.76 2.50
N ASP A 37 10.92 -15.16 2.64
CA ASP A 37 11.43 -15.93 3.79
C ASP A 37 11.31 -15.17 5.13
N LEU A 38 11.17 -13.83 5.08
CA LEU A 38 11.02 -12.97 6.26
C LEU A 38 9.57 -12.65 6.61
N ASN A 39 8.58 -13.28 5.96
CA ASN A 39 7.18 -13.11 6.35
C ASN A 39 6.97 -13.58 7.80
N GLY A 40 6.49 -12.66 8.65
CA GLY A 40 6.30 -12.89 10.09
C GLY A 40 7.53 -12.59 10.95
N ALA A 41 8.65 -12.18 10.36
CA ALA A 41 9.81 -11.68 11.10
C ALA A 41 9.51 -10.32 11.77
N SER A 42 10.36 -9.93 12.73
CA SER A 42 10.24 -8.62 13.41
C SER A 42 10.44 -7.46 12.42
N SER A 43 9.69 -6.37 12.63
CA SER A 43 9.90 -5.12 11.90
C SER A 43 11.34 -4.61 12.04
N ASP A 44 12.01 -4.84 13.17
CA ASP A 44 13.41 -4.42 13.38
C ASP A 44 14.39 -5.09 12.41
N ILE A 45 14.00 -6.22 11.80
CA ILE A 45 14.77 -6.93 10.77
C ILE A 45 14.40 -6.44 9.38
N VAL A 46 13.09 -6.32 9.10
CA VAL A 46 12.60 -6.03 7.76
C VAL A 46 12.74 -4.56 7.40
N GLU A 47 12.47 -3.64 8.32
CA GLU A 47 12.46 -2.19 8.04
C GLU A 47 13.81 -1.63 7.56
N PRO A 48 14.97 -1.98 8.15
CA PRO A 48 16.26 -1.54 7.62
C PRO A 48 16.48 -1.98 6.16
N MET A 49 16.11 -3.21 5.83
CA MET A 49 16.24 -3.73 4.46
C MET A 49 15.33 -2.97 3.48
N GLN A 50 14.11 -2.61 3.88
CA GLN A 50 13.18 -1.78 3.08
C GLN A 50 13.80 -0.43 2.71
N GLU A 51 14.58 0.15 3.62
CA GLU A 51 15.13 1.50 3.49
C GLU A 51 16.45 1.56 2.73
N GLU A 52 17.21 0.46 2.76
CA GLU A 52 18.53 0.40 2.13
C GLU A 52 18.47 -0.18 0.71
N GLU A 53 18.23 -1.48 0.59
CA GLU A 53 18.39 -2.19 -0.68
C GLU A 53 17.09 -2.71 -1.27
N CYS A 54 16.06 -2.97 -0.45
CA CYS A 54 14.83 -3.59 -0.91
C CYS A 54 13.87 -2.63 -1.64
N ILE A 55 14.31 -1.39 -1.86
CA ILE A 55 13.70 -0.49 -2.84
C ILE A 55 13.76 -1.09 -4.25
N ALA A 56 14.95 -1.59 -4.64
CA ALA A 56 15.21 -2.10 -5.98
C ALA A 56 15.48 -3.61 -6.01
N LYS A 57 16.00 -4.20 -4.92
CA LYS A 57 16.24 -5.64 -4.82
C LYS A 57 15.08 -6.34 -4.12
N PRO A 58 14.58 -7.48 -4.62
CA PRO A 58 13.55 -8.21 -3.89
C PRO A 58 14.08 -8.77 -2.56
N PHE A 59 13.18 -8.91 -1.58
CA PHE A 59 13.42 -9.80 -0.45
C PHE A 59 13.69 -11.24 -0.94
N PRO A 60 14.44 -12.07 -0.21
CA PRO A 60 14.62 -13.48 -0.57
C PRO A 60 13.28 -14.19 -0.75
N ASN A 61 13.02 -14.74 -1.93
CA ASN A 61 11.73 -15.33 -2.34
C ASN A 61 10.51 -14.39 -2.17
N GLY A 62 10.74 -13.09 -2.25
CA GLY A 62 9.75 -12.04 -2.02
C GLY A 62 9.69 -11.01 -3.15
N GLU A 63 9.14 -9.85 -2.82
CA GLU A 63 9.02 -8.67 -3.69
C GLU A 63 10.06 -7.61 -3.30
N SER A 64 10.38 -6.71 -4.23
CA SER A 64 10.95 -5.39 -3.91
C SER A 64 9.83 -4.37 -3.73
N TYR A 65 10.15 -3.20 -3.16
CA TYR A 65 9.21 -2.07 -3.17
C TYR A 65 8.95 -1.57 -4.60
N GLY A 66 9.91 -1.73 -5.52
CA GLY A 66 9.72 -1.53 -6.95
C GLY A 66 8.58 -2.38 -7.52
N ASP A 67 8.52 -3.67 -7.15
CA ASP A 67 7.46 -4.59 -7.57
C ASP A 67 6.10 -4.19 -6.97
N VAL A 68 6.08 -3.80 -5.69
CA VAL A 68 4.86 -3.26 -5.05
C VAL A 68 4.37 -2.02 -5.78
N LYS A 69 5.26 -1.08 -6.11
CA LYS A 69 4.90 0.11 -6.88
C LYS A 69 4.36 -0.25 -8.26
N ALA A 70 4.91 -1.26 -8.94
CA ALA A 70 4.42 -1.69 -10.24
C ALA A 70 2.96 -2.17 -10.17
N ARG A 71 2.61 -3.04 -9.20
CA ARG A 71 1.22 -3.49 -9.04
C ARG A 71 0.27 -2.39 -8.54
N ILE A 72 0.76 -1.42 -7.77
CA ILE A 72 -0.04 -0.24 -7.40
C ILE A 72 -0.28 0.67 -8.61
N ALA A 73 0.71 0.84 -9.49
CA ALA A 73 0.51 1.58 -10.74
C ALA A 73 -0.54 0.90 -11.63
N ASP A 74 -0.50 -0.43 -11.75
CA ASP A 74 -1.54 -1.21 -12.45
C ASP A 74 -2.93 -1.05 -11.81
N PHE A 75 -3.02 -1.04 -10.47
CA PHE A 75 -4.26 -0.75 -9.76
C PHE A 75 -4.78 0.67 -10.04
N LEU A 76 -3.90 1.67 -10.09
CA LEU A 76 -4.27 3.04 -10.40
C LEU A 76 -4.76 3.18 -11.85
N GLU A 77 -4.12 2.52 -12.81
CA GLU A 77 -4.58 2.50 -14.22
C GLU A 77 -5.98 1.86 -14.32
N PHE A 78 -6.20 0.76 -13.60
CA PHE A 78 -7.52 0.14 -13.48
C PHE A 78 -8.55 1.11 -12.90
N LEU A 79 -8.19 1.86 -11.85
CA LEU A 79 -9.07 2.88 -11.27
C LEU A 79 -9.37 4.00 -12.25
N LYS A 80 -8.36 4.50 -12.97
CA LYS A 80 -8.53 5.55 -13.97
C LYS A 80 -9.47 5.11 -15.08
N THR A 81 -9.30 3.90 -15.59
CA THR A 81 -10.13 3.37 -16.68
C THR A 81 -11.59 3.16 -16.26
N ASN A 82 -11.84 2.66 -15.05
CA ASN A 82 -13.17 2.15 -14.66
C ASN A 82 -13.94 3.07 -13.68
N TYR A 83 -13.22 3.99 -13.04
CA TYR A 83 -13.73 4.81 -11.95
C TYR A 83 -13.28 6.27 -12.05
N ASP A 84 -12.94 6.77 -13.24
CA ASP A 84 -12.63 8.18 -13.45
C ASP A 84 -13.73 9.11 -12.92
N GLY A 85 -13.31 10.21 -12.29
CA GLY A 85 -14.20 11.17 -11.65
C GLY A 85 -14.97 10.67 -10.42
N LYS A 86 -14.67 9.47 -9.90
CA LYS A 86 -15.32 8.91 -8.68
C LYS A 86 -14.40 9.01 -7.47
N HIS A 87 -15.02 9.01 -6.28
CA HIS A 87 -14.31 8.79 -5.02
C HIS A 87 -14.30 7.31 -4.65
N VAL A 88 -13.12 6.77 -4.43
CA VAL A 88 -12.89 5.39 -3.96
C VAL A 88 -12.12 5.41 -2.65
N ALA A 89 -12.42 4.49 -1.75
CA ALA A 89 -11.62 4.25 -0.55
C ALA A 89 -10.72 3.03 -0.76
N ILE A 90 -9.52 3.06 -0.19
CA ILE A 90 -8.53 1.99 -0.27
C ILE A 90 -8.13 1.56 1.15
N VAL A 91 -8.24 0.27 1.46
CA VAL A 91 -7.77 -0.33 2.71
C VAL A 91 -6.59 -1.25 2.42
N GLY A 92 -5.38 -0.77 2.70
CA GLY A 92 -4.13 -1.46 2.37
C GLY A 92 -3.15 -1.53 3.54
N HIS A 93 -1.86 -1.51 3.22
CA HIS A 93 -0.77 -1.67 4.19
C HIS A 93 0.34 -0.63 3.97
N LYS A 94 1.51 -0.80 4.60
CA LYS A 94 2.61 0.18 4.55
C LYS A 94 3.15 0.34 3.13
N ALA A 95 3.59 -0.73 2.48
CA ALA A 95 4.22 -0.61 1.17
C ALA A 95 3.26 -0.06 0.09
N PRO A 96 1.99 -0.50 -0.02
CA PRO A 96 1.02 0.12 -0.91
C PRO A 96 0.83 1.62 -0.69
N GLN A 97 0.73 2.07 0.57
CA GLN A 97 0.58 3.49 0.89
C GLN A 97 1.81 4.31 0.46
N LEU A 98 3.01 3.81 0.73
CA LEU A 98 4.24 4.49 0.33
C LEU A 98 4.39 4.51 -1.20
N SER A 99 3.97 3.46 -1.90
CA SER A 99 3.89 3.47 -3.37
C SER A 99 2.94 4.54 -3.89
N LEU A 100 1.77 4.76 -3.26
CA LEU A 100 0.86 5.85 -3.62
C LEU A 100 1.50 7.22 -3.42
N ASP A 101 2.25 7.41 -2.32
CA ASP A 101 3.00 8.65 -2.08
C ASP A 101 4.06 8.89 -3.17
N VAL A 102 4.77 7.85 -3.63
CA VAL A 102 5.74 7.95 -4.72
C VAL A 102 5.07 8.26 -6.06
N LEU A 103 3.97 7.55 -6.38
CA LEU A 103 3.31 7.65 -7.68
C LEU A 103 2.47 8.92 -7.84
N LEU A 104 1.77 9.35 -6.78
CA LEU A 104 0.76 10.41 -6.87
C LEU A 104 1.15 11.73 -6.19
N LYS A 105 2.21 11.74 -5.38
CA LYS A 105 2.75 12.97 -4.78
C LYS A 105 4.16 13.30 -5.27
N SER A 106 4.62 12.61 -6.32
CA SER A 106 5.95 12.81 -6.92
C SER A 106 7.10 12.73 -5.91
N LYS A 107 6.94 11.95 -4.84
CA LYS A 107 8.01 11.70 -3.88
C LYS A 107 9.00 10.70 -4.43
N THR A 108 10.28 10.88 -4.11
CA THR A 108 11.25 9.78 -4.20
C THR A 108 10.95 8.71 -3.14
N TRP A 109 11.41 7.49 -3.35
CA TRP A 109 11.32 6.44 -2.32
C TRP A 109 11.97 6.85 -1.00
N THR A 110 13.16 7.46 -1.07
CA THR A 110 13.88 7.96 0.09
C THR A 110 13.04 8.98 0.88
N GLN A 111 12.37 9.91 0.21
CA GLN A 111 11.47 10.86 0.87
C GLN A 111 10.24 10.17 1.47
N ALA A 112 9.59 9.28 0.72
CA ALA A 112 8.41 8.56 1.21
C ALA A 112 8.72 7.75 2.48
N LEU A 113 9.87 7.08 2.53
CA LEU A 113 10.33 6.31 3.68
C LEU A 113 10.81 7.19 4.84
N ALA A 114 11.49 8.30 4.57
CA ALA A 114 11.92 9.24 5.61
C ALA A 114 10.75 9.94 6.30
N GLU A 115 9.69 10.24 5.54
CA GLU A 115 8.49 10.94 6.01
C GLU A 115 7.35 9.99 6.45
N ASP A 116 7.59 8.68 6.53
CA ASP A 116 6.57 7.73 6.96
C ASP A 116 6.06 8.09 8.37
N TRP A 117 4.76 8.37 8.47
CA TRP A 117 4.09 8.75 9.71
C TRP A 117 4.26 7.68 10.81
N ARG A 118 4.54 6.43 10.44
CA ARG A 118 4.81 5.33 11.39
C ARG A 118 6.10 5.55 12.19
N LYS A 119 7.06 6.29 11.65
CA LYS A 119 8.31 6.67 12.34
C LYS A 119 8.07 7.80 13.33
N THR A 120 7.31 8.80 12.91
CA THR A 120 7.03 10.01 13.71
C THR A 120 5.83 9.85 14.64
N LYS A 121 5.10 8.73 14.54
CA LYS A 121 3.89 8.40 15.31
C LYS A 121 2.75 9.41 15.12
N VAL A 122 2.73 10.12 14.00
CA VAL A 122 1.73 11.17 13.68
C VAL A 122 0.55 10.55 12.94
N TRP A 123 -0.15 9.63 13.60
CA TRP A 123 -1.33 8.97 13.02
C TRP A 123 -2.44 9.98 12.72
N LYS A 124 -3.19 9.71 11.64
CA LYS A 124 -4.43 10.40 11.30
C LYS A 124 -5.44 9.43 10.66
N PRO A 125 -6.73 9.81 10.54
CA PRO A 125 -7.78 8.90 10.07
C PRO A 125 -7.62 8.38 8.63
N GLY A 126 -6.87 9.09 7.77
CA GLY A 126 -6.69 8.71 6.37
C GLY A 126 -5.75 9.63 5.59
N TRP A 127 -5.47 9.25 4.35
CA TRP A 127 -4.65 9.99 3.40
C TRP A 127 -5.40 10.13 2.08
N ASP A 128 -5.50 11.36 1.60
CA ASP A 128 -6.12 11.67 0.32
C ASP A 128 -5.07 11.71 -0.79
N TYR A 129 -5.51 11.25 -1.96
CA TYR A 129 -4.72 11.20 -3.19
C TYR A 129 -5.62 11.64 -4.34
N LEU A 130 -5.06 12.39 -5.28
CA LEU A 130 -5.70 12.73 -6.54
C LEU A 130 -5.05 11.92 -7.66
N LEU A 131 -5.89 11.28 -8.48
CA LEU A 131 -5.49 10.52 -9.66
C LEU A 131 -6.01 11.27 -10.89
N GLU A 132 -5.13 12.03 -11.54
CA GLU A 132 -5.44 12.84 -12.73
C GLU A 132 -5.33 12.07 -14.03
#